data_AF-A0A8H8XMM4-F1
#
_entry.id   AF-A0A8H8XMM4-F1
#
_cell.length_a   1.000
_cell.length_b   1.000
_cell.length_c   1.000
_cell.angle_alpha   90.00
_cell.angle_beta   90.00
_cell.angle_gamma   90.00
#
_symmetry.space_group_name_H-M   'P 1'
#
loop_
_entity.id
_entity.type
_entity.pdbx_description
1 polymer ?
#
loop_
_entity_poly.entity_id
_entity_poly.type
_entity_poly.pdbx_seq_one_letter_code
_entity_poly.pdbx_strand_id
1 'polypeptide(L)'
;MTPYTNSRELSLDGAPVIVREMTVLQVREWLASATAERPLDLVGDGLFPACALADLPRMTDLTPERIDSLRPSQLEQVIAACKELNPHFFAMTERLSRALQCRA
;
A
#
# COMPACT_ATOMS: atom_id res chain seq x y z
N MET A 1 14.72 7.03 15.61
CA MET A 1 13.47 6.29 15.89
C MET A 1 12.37 7.32 15.89
N THR A 2 11.73 7.55 14.75
CA THR A 2 10.71 8.60 14.62
C THR A 2 9.43 8.08 15.27
N PRO A 3 8.84 8.79 16.25
CA PRO A 3 7.58 8.36 16.84
C PRO A 3 6.49 8.39 15.75
N TYR A 4 5.88 7.23 15.48
CA TYR A 4 4.78 7.11 14.54
C TYR A 4 3.49 7.55 15.25
N THR A 5 3.18 8.85 15.19
CA THR A 5 2.04 9.43 15.92
C THR A 5 0.68 9.01 15.37
N ASN A 6 0.62 8.27 14.25
CA ASN A 6 -0.62 7.79 13.64
C ASN A 6 -0.44 6.37 13.08
N SER A 7 -0.46 5.37 13.97
CA SER A 7 -0.38 3.95 13.62
C SER A 7 -1.43 3.13 14.36
N ARG A 8 -1.87 2.03 13.73
CA ARG A 8 -2.87 1.10 14.25
C ARG A 8 -2.36 -0.32 14.08
N GLU A 9 -2.50 -1.12 15.12
CA GLU A 9 -2.24 -2.56 15.06
C GLU A 9 -3.50 -3.32 14.59
N LEU A 10 -3.29 -4.29 13.72
CA LEU A 10 -4.29 -5.26 13.26
C LEU A 10 -3.82 -6.65 13.63
N SER A 11 -4.75 -7.52 14.01
CA SER A 11 -4.45 -8.94 14.22
C SER A 11 -4.92 -9.75 13.02
N LEU A 12 -3.98 -10.32 12.26
CA LEU A 12 -4.23 -11.26 11.16
C LEU A 12 -4.05 -12.69 11.66
N ASP A 13 -5.13 -13.38 12.01
CA ASP A 13 -5.09 -14.75 12.55
C ASP A 13 -4.09 -14.93 13.71
N GLY A 14 -4.01 -13.93 14.60
CA GLY A 14 -3.11 -13.93 15.74
C GLY A 14 -1.70 -13.37 15.47
N ALA A 15 -1.39 -12.99 14.22
CA ALA A 15 -0.16 -12.25 13.91
C ALA A 15 -0.42 -10.73 13.90
N PRO A 16 0.29 -9.93 14.70
CA PRO A 16 0.14 -8.48 14.70
C PRO A 16 0.75 -7.89 13.42
N VAL A 17 0.08 -6.87 12.89
CA VAL A 17 0.53 -6.04 11.76
C VAL A 17 0.27 -4.59 12.10
N ILE A 18 1.31 -3.76 12.00
CA ILE A 18 1.22 -2.34 12.27
C ILE A 18 0.99 -1.62 10.94
N VAL A 19 -0.15 -0.96 10.82
CA VAL A 19 -0.47 -0.04 9.72
C VAL A 19 -0.23 1.40 10.17
N ARG A 20 0.30 2.25 9.30
CA ARG A 20 0.63 3.64 9.61
C ARG A 20 0.24 4.60 8.49
N GLU A 21 0.04 5.85 8.89
CA GLU A 21 -0.11 6.95 7.94
C GLU A 21 1.23 7.28 7.26
N MET A 22 1.19 7.57 5.96
CA MET A 22 2.33 8.02 5.18
C MET A 22 2.53 9.53 5.33
N THR A 23 3.77 9.92 5.56
CA THR A 23 4.19 11.32 5.42
C THR A 23 4.18 11.74 3.95
N VAL A 24 4.07 13.05 3.70
CA VAL A 24 4.18 13.61 2.35
C VAL A 24 5.50 13.24 1.67
N LEU A 25 6.60 13.12 2.44
CA LEU A 25 7.88 12.65 1.91
C LEU A 25 7.77 11.23 1.36
N GLN A 26 7.19 10.30 2.13
CA GLN A 26 7.00 8.91 1.70
C GLN A 26 6.06 8.81 0.49
N VAL A 27 5.05 9.68 0.38
CA VAL A 27 4.18 9.75 -0.80
C VAL A 27 4.96 10.22 -2.04
N ARG A 28 5.88 11.17 -1.89
CA ARG A 28 6.77 11.59 -3.00
C ARG A 28 7.73 10.48 -3.43
N GLU A 29 8.34 9.79 -2.46
CA GLU A 29 9.21 8.65 -2.72
C GLU A 29 8.46 7.48 -3.39
N TRP A 30 7.22 7.24 -2.97
CA TRP A 30 6.33 6.27 -3.61
C TRP A 30 6.10 6.65 -5.08
N LEU A 31 5.73 7.90 -5.36
CA LEU A 31 5.45 8.33 -6.73
C LEU A 31 6.69 8.19 -7.63
N ALA A 32 7.87 8.58 -7.14
CA ALA A 32 9.12 8.41 -7.87
C ALA A 32 9.40 6.92 -8.18
N SER A 33 9.16 6.04 -7.20
CA SER A 33 9.30 4.59 -7.37
C SER A 33 8.26 3.99 -8.32
N ALA A 34 7.02 4.48 -8.34
CA ALA A 34 5.96 3.99 -9.19
C ALA A 34 6.20 4.31 -10.68
N THR A 35 6.97 5.36 -10.96
CA THR A 35 7.36 5.76 -12.33
C THR A 35 8.72 5.20 -12.77
N ALA A 36 9.44 4.50 -11.89
CA ALA A 36 10.73 3.91 -12.22
C ALA A 36 10.54 2.67 -13.11
N GLU A 37 11.49 2.42 -14.01
CA GLU A 37 11.53 1.19 -14.79
C GLU A 37 11.77 0.00 -13.85
N ARG A 38 10.85 -0.97 -13.88
CA ARG A 38 10.96 -2.24 -13.15
C ARG A 38 10.38 -3.39 -13.97
N PRO A 39 10.79 -4.63 -13.70
CA PRO A 39 10.16 -5.80 -14.31
C PRO A 39 8.65 -5.80 -14.07
N LEU A 40 7.90 -6.22 -15.08
CA LEU A 40 6.45 -6.36 -14.99
C LEU A 40 6.08 -7.45 -13.99
N ASP A 41 5.34 -7.08 -12.94
CA ASP A 41 4.78 -8.02 -11.96
C ASP A 41 3.25 -8.00 -12.05
N LEU A 42 2.70 -8.89 -12.87
CA LEU A 42 1.26 -8.97 -13.10
C LEU A 42 0.47 -9.29 -11.83
N VAL A 43 1.04 -10.06 -10.90
CA VAL A 43 0.37 -10.42 -9.65
C VAL A 43 0.49 -9.27 -8.68
N GLY A 44 1.69 -8.75 -8.47
CA GLY A 44 1.93 -7.61 -7.59
C GLY A 44 1.13 -6.37 -7.98
N ASP A 45 0.94 -6.14 -9.28
CA ASP A 45 0.28 -4.93 -9.78
C ASP A 45 -1.20 -5.12 -10.08
N GLY A 46 -1.64 -6.36 -10.31
CA GLY A 46 -2.99 -6.67 -10.77
C GLY A 46 -3.88 -7.38 -9.75
N LEU A 47 -3.33 -7.91 -8.66
CA LEU A 47 -4.11 -8.72 -7.70
C LEU A 47 -5.20 -7.91 -6.99
N PHE A 48 -4.92 -6.64 -6.71
CA PHE A 48 -5.88 -5.74 -6.06
C PHE A 48 -6.12 -4.49 -6.89
N PRO A 49 -7.38 -4.04 -7.04
CA PRO A 49 -7.70 -2.84 -7.82
C PRO A 49 -7.25 -1.54 -7.13
N ALA A 50 -6.93 -1.58 -5.83
CA ALA A 50 -6.72 -0.40 -5.01
C ALA A 50 -5.25 0.01 -4.84
N CYS A 51 -4.31 -0.94 -4.88
CA CYS A 51 -2.87 -0.70 -4.75
C CYS A 51 -2.09 -1.95 -5.17
N ALA A 52 -0.80 -1.77 -5.45
CA ALA A 52 0.11 -2.88 -5.72
C ALA A 52 0.61 -3.51 -4.41
N LEU A 53 1.04 -4.77 -4.45
CA LEU A 53 1.63 -5.46 -3.29
C LEU A 53 2.89 -4.75 -2.78
N ALA A 54 3.67 -4.15 -3.69
CA ALA A 54 4.87 -3.37 -3.36
C ALA A 54 4.57 -2.08 -2.57
N ASP A 55 3.31 -1.65 -2.50
CA ASP A 55 2.90 -0.46 -1.75
C ASP A 55 2.69 -0.77 -0.26
N LEU A 56 2.32 -2.01 0.07
CA LEU A 56 1.99 -2.42 1.44
C LEU A 56 3.14 -2.21 2.44
N PRO A 57 4.41 -2.52 2.15
CA PRO A 57 5.51 -2.29 3.09
C PRO A 57 5.76 -0.81 3.43
N ARG A 58 5.24 0.13 2.62
CA ARG A 58 5.38 1.57 2.89
C ARG A 58 4.40 2.03 3.98
N MET A 59 3.23 1.42 4.01
CA MET A 59 2.14 1.72 4.96
C MET A 59 2.10 0.75 6.13
N THR A 60 2.87 -0.35 6.09
CA THR A 60 2.82 -1.41 7.10
C THR A 60 4.20 -1.86 7.54
N ASP A 61 4.29 -2.70 8.57
CA ASP A 61 5.50 -3.43 8.96
C ASP A 61 5.63 -4.80 8.25
N LEU A 62 4.77 -5.10 7.28
CA LEU A 62 4.87 -6.33 6.50
C LEU A 62 6.12 -6.33 5.61
N THR A 63 6.84 -7.45 5.61
CA THR A 63 7.91 -7.70 4.65
C THR A 63 7.35 -8.34 3.38
N PRO A 64 8.06 -8.26 2.23
CA PRO A 64 7.64 -8.93 1.00
C PRO A 64 7.37 -10.42 1.19
N GLU A 65 8.24 -11.12 1.91
CA GLU A 65 8.10 -12.56 2.19
C GLU A 65 6.84 -12.85 3.01
N ARG A 66 6.48 -11.93 3.92
CA ARG A 66 5.25 -12.05 4.69
C ARG A 66 4.03 -11.84 3.80
N ILE A 67 4.06 -10.85 2.90
CA ILE A 67 2.98 -10.59 1.94
C ILE A 67 2.73 -11.80 1.05
N ASP A 68 3.78 -12.44 0.54
CA ASP A 68 3.67 -13.63 -0.32
C ASP A 68 3.08 -14.84 0.41
N SER A 69 3.24 -14.90 1.74
CA SER A 69 2.66 -15.95 2.59
C SER A 69 1.19 -15.70 3.00
N LEU A 70 0.68 -14.49 2.78
CA LEU A 70 -0.67 -14.10 3.17
C LEU A 70 -1.69 -14.43 2.08
N ARG A 71 -2.89 -14.82 2.52
CA ARG A 71 -4.04 -15.04 1.64
C ARG A 71 -4.60 -13.68 1.18
N PRO A 72 -5.20 -13.60 -0.03
CA PRO A 72 -5.81 -12.36 -0.50
C PRO A 72 -6.82 -11.75 0.49
N SER A 73 -7.64 -12.58 1.17
CA SER A 73 -8.60 -12.11 2.18
C SER A 73 -7.96 -11.54 3.46
N GLN A 74 -6.73 -11.93 3.78
CA GLN A 74 -5.97 -11.31 4.86
C GLN A 74 -5.39 -9.97 4.40
N LEU A 75 -4.87 -9.92 3.17
CA LEU A 75 -4.38 -8.69 2.57
C LEU A 75 -5.49 -7.65 2.39
N GLU A 76 -6.72 -8.06 2.08
CA GLU A 76 -7.88 -7.15 2.01
C GLU A 76 -8.14 -6.43 3.35
N GLN A 77 -8.00 -7.14 4.48
CA GLN A 77 -8.15 -6.53 5.81
C GLN A 77 -7.07 -5.48 6.06
N VAL A 78 -5.83 -5.76 5.63
CA VAL A 78 -4.72 -4.80 5.71
C VAL A 78 -4.97 -3.60 4.81
N ILE A 79 -5.41 -3.82 3.56
CA ILE A 79 -5.70 -2.76 2.59
C ILE A 79 -6.83 -1.86 3.08
N ALA A 80 -7.91 -2.43 3.64
CA ALA A 80 -8.99 -1.67 4.24
C ALA A 80 -8.47 -0.75 5.34
N ALA A 81 -7.61 -1.26 6.20
CA ALA A 81 -7.01 -0.48 7.25
C ALA A 81 -6.02 0.59 6.76
N CYS A 82 -5.27 0.30 5.70
CA CYS A 82 -4.40 1.26 5.03
C CYS A 82 -5.23 2.41 4.44
N LYS A 83 -6.39 2.12 3.85
CA LYS A 83 -7.30 3.13 3.28
C LYS A 83 -7.87 4.06 4.35
N GLU A 84 -8.25 3.51 5.50
CA GLU A 84 -8.77 4.31 6.61
C GLU A 84 -7.71 5.26 7.20
N LEU A 85 -6.45 4.82 7.30
CA LEU A 85 -5.36 5.66 7.79
C LEU A 85 -4.77 6.61 6.73
N ASN A 86 -4.90 6.28 5.44
CA ASN A 86 -4.30 7.03 4.34
C ASN A 86 -5.33 7.48 3.29
N PRO A 87 -6.48 8.08 3.65
CA PRO A 87 -7.55 8.38 2.69
C PRO A 87 -7.10 9.31 1.56
N HIS A 88 -6.23 10.28 1.86
CA HIS A 88 -5.70 11.22 0.87
C HIS A 88 -4.76 10.56 -0.13
N PHE A 89 -3.96 9.58 0.29
CA PHE A 89 -3.07 8.82 -0.58
C PHE A 89 -3.90 8.03 -1.60
N PHE A 90 -4.85 7.21 -1.14
CA PHE A 90 -5.70 6.43 -2.04
C PHE A 90 -6.52 7.32 -2.98
N ALA A 91 -7.11 8.41 -2.48
CA ALA A 91 -7.82 9.37 -3.32
C ALA A 91 -6.90 10.05 -4.37
N MET A 92 -5.62 10.24 -4.06
CA MET A 92 -4.63 10.74 -5.04
C MET A 92 -4.34 9.68 -6.10
N THR A 93 -4.08 8.43 -5.70
CA THR A 93 -3.81 7.32 -6.64
C THR A 93 -4.97 7.10 -7.61
N GLU A 94 -6.23 7.18 -7.12
CA GLU A 94 -7.42 7.07 -7.96
C GLU A 94 -7.48 8.23 -8.97
N ARG A 95 -7.25 9.48 -8.52
CA ARG A 95 -7.18 10.65 -9.42
C ARG A 95 -6.10 10.50 -10.50
N LEU A 96 -4.92 10.00 -10.13
CA LEU A 96 -3.82 9.75 -11.06
C LEU A 96 -4.17 8.64 -12.05
N SER A 97 -4.74 7.53 -11.59
CA SER A 97 -5.15 6.42 -12.46
C SER A 97 -6.17 6.87 -13.52
N ARG A 98 -7.17 7.67 -13.13
CA ARG A 98 -8.15 8.25 -14.04
C ARG A 98 -7.52 9.24 -15.03
N ALA A 99 -6.59 10.08 -14.55
CA ALA A 99 -5.89 11.03 -15.42
C ALA A 99 -5.01 10.34 -16.46
N LEU A 100 -4.42 9.19 -16.13
CA LEU A 100 -3.63 8.37 -17.06
C LEU A 100 -4.52 7.63 -18.07
N GLN A 101 -5.67 7.14 -17.64
CA GLN A 101 -6.65 6.46 -18.51
C GLN A 101 -7.29 7.40 -19.54
N CYS A 102 -7.51 8.68 -19.22
CA CYS A 102 -8.08 9.66 -20.16
C CYS A 102 -7.09 10.15 -21.25
N ARG A 103 -5.81 9.73 -21.21
CA ARG A 103 -4.81 10.11 -22.23
C ARG A 103 -4.60 9.03 -23.31
N ALA A 104 -5.31 7.91 -23.23
CA ALA A 104 -5.35 6.85 -24.25
C ALA A 104 -6.60 7.00 -25.13
#